data_AF-A0A350V5M3-F1
#
_entry.id   AF-A0A350V5M3-F1
#
_cell.length_a   1.000
_cell.length_b   1.000
_cell.length_c   1.000
_cell.angle_alpha   90.00
_cell.angle_beta   90.00
_cell.angle_gamma   90.00
#
_symmetry.space_group_name_H-M   'P 1'
#
loop_
_entity.id
_entity.type
_entity.pdbx_description
1 polymer ?
#
loop_
_entity_poly.entity_id
_entity_poly.type
_entity_poly.pdbx_seq_one_letter_code
_entity_poly.pdbx_strand_id
1 'polypeptide(L)'
;MPRSKNNKRPSVKKRAAGSGSKEGKKSANRHAGAEKRKSELPEKRKRQYKHILESEKKEGRPVKTAKRIAMATVNKTRRKKGEAKSTKKGSAKK
;
A
#
# COMPACT_ATOMS: atom_id res chain seq x y z
N MET A 1 -33.08 -30.63 -47.32
CA MET A 1 -33.04 -29.37 -46.53
C MET A 1 -32.66 -29.70 -45.08
N PRO A 2 -31.99 -28.79 -44.33
CA PRO A 2 -30.86 -29.11 -43.43
C PRO A 2 -31.16 -29.01 -41.93
N ARG A 3 -30.29 -29.59 -41.06
CA ARG A 3 -29.45 -28.86 -40.07
C ARG A 3 -28.70 -29.78 -39.07
N SER A 4 -27.37 -29.59 -39.06
CA SER A 4 -26.47 -29.46 -37.90
C SER A 4 -26.45 -30.52 -36.80
N LYS A 5 -25.26 -31.06 -36.53
CA LYS A 5 -24.63 -30.99 -35.20
C LYS A 5 -23.12 -31.24 -35.30
N ASN A 6 -22.37 -30.16 -35.06
CA ASN A 6 -20.95 -30.12 -34.81
C ASN A 6 -20.53 -31.15 -33.76
N ASN A 7 -19.45 -31.89 -34.02
CA ASN A 7 -18.49 -32.34 -33.00
C ASN A 7 -17.19 -32.82 -33.65
N LYS A 8 -16.24 -31.90 -33.88
CA LYS A 8 -14.82 -32.23 -34.02
C LYS A 8 -14.06 -31.49 -32.92
N ARG A 9 -13.84 -32.16 -31.78
CA ARG A 9 -12.89 -31.71 -30.76
C ARG A 9 -11.48 -31.78 -31.37
N PRO A 10 -10.69 -30.70 -31.39
CA PRO A 10 -9.29 -30.79 -31.78
C PRO A 10 -8.51 -31.54 -30.68
N SER A 11 -7.73 -32.53 -31.09
CA SER A 11 -6.82 -33.29 -30.25
C SER A 11 -5.72 -32.37 -29.71
N VAL A 12 -5.68 -32.20 -28.38
CA VAL A 12 -4.61 -31.45 -27.73
C VAL A 12 -3.34 -32.30 -27.77
N LYS A 13 -2.39 -31.81 -28.56
CA LYS A 13 -1.05 -32.36 -28.77
C LYS A 13 -0.24 -32.22 -27.47
N LYS A 14 0.41 -33.32 -27.06
CA LYS A 14 1.38 -33.42 -25.95
C LYS A 14 2.43 -32.30 -25.99
N ARG A 15 2.75 -31.72 -24.83
CA ARG A 15 4.07 -31.14 -24.55
C ARG A 15 4.54 -31.60 -23.18
N ALA A 16 5.60 -32.39 -23.19
CA ALA A 16 6.44 -32.68 -22.04
C ALA A 16 7.38 -31.48 -21.75
N ALA A 17 8.04 -31.56 -20.59
CA ALA A 17 9.14 -30.73 -20.09
C ALA A 17 8.76 -29.42 -19.38
N GLY A 18 9.25 -29.29 -18.13
CA GLY A 18 9.14 -28.06 -17.36
C GLY A 18 9.24 -28.26 -15.84
N SER A 19 10.32 -28.89 -15.37
CA SER A 19 10.78 -28.72 -13.99
C SER A 19 11.09 -27.24 -13.74
N GLY A 20 10.14 -26.51 -13.18
CA GLY A 20 10.26 -25.09 -12.83
C GLY A 20 9.88 -24.91 -11.37
N SER A 21 10.87 -24.97 -10.51
CA SER A 21 10.82 -24.74 -9.07
C SER A 21 9.93 -23.56 -8.72
N LYS A 22 9.10 -23.73 -7.68
CA LYS A 22 8.37 -22.66 -6.99
C LYS A 22 9.36 -21.59 -6.52
N GLU A 23 9.63 -20.59 -7.34
CA GLU A 23 10.22 -19.32 -6.88
C GLU A 23 9.15 -18.57 -6.10
N GLY A 24 9.03 -18.92 -4.81
CA GLY A 24 8.53 -17.99 -3.82
C GLY A 24 9.43 -16.76 -3.83
N LYS A 25 9.01 -15.70 -4.52
CA LYS A 25 9.59 -14.37 -4.37
C LYS A 25 9.22 -13.84 -2.99
N LYS A 26 9.96 -14.36 -2.01
CA LYS A 26 9.99 -13.92 -0.61
C LYS A 26 10.24 -12.41 -0.62
N SER A 27 9.36 -11.71 0.08
CA SER A 27 9.40 -10.28 0.35
C SER A 27 10.79 -9.80 0.74
N ALA A 28 11.47 -9.12 -0.19
CA ALA A 28 12.68 -8.39 0.11
C ALA A 28 12.33 -7.08 0.83
N ASN A 29 11.89 -7.18 2.09
CA ASN A 29 11.93 -6.05 3.01
C ASN A 29 13.39 -5.85 3.45
N ARG A 30 14.21 -5.26 2.57
CA ARG A 30 15.59 -4.86 2.87
C ARG A 30 15.57 -3.58 3.71
N HIS A 31 15.30 -3.71 5.01
CA HIS A 31 15.68 -2.69 5.99
C HIS A 31 17.17 -2.84 6.33
N ALA A 32 18.03 -2.41 5.41
CA ALA A 32 19.45 -2.19 5.69
C ALA A 32 19.68 -0.69 5.86
N GLY A 33 20.33 -0.29 6.97
CA GLY A 33 20.74 1.10 7.23
C GLY A 33 19.90 1.81 8.31
N ALA A 34 19.97 1.31 9.54
CA ALA A 34 19.51 2.02 10.73
C ALA A 34 20.57 3.06 11.15
N GLU A 35 20.69 4.14 10.39
CA GLU A 35 21.48 5.30 10.79
C GLU A 35 20.56 6.54 10.83
N LYS A 36 20.33 7.02 12.06
CA LYS A 36 19.70 8.29 12.46
C LYS A 36 18.94 9.06 11.36
N ARG A 37 17.78 8.57 10.93
CA ARG A 37 16.83 9.42 10.21
C ARG A 37 16.10 10.26 11.25
N LYS A 38 16.44 11.56 11.34
CA LYS A 38 15.60 12.60 11.96
C LYS A 38 14.14 12.27 11.64
N SER A 39 13.24 12.50 12.59
CA SER A 39 11.80 12.23 12.59
C SER A 39 10.99 12.93 11.48
N GLU A 40 11.61 13.17 10.34
CA GLU A 40 11.04 13.69 9.14
C GLU A 40 10.14 12.64 8.49
N LEU A 41 8.94 13.06 8.15
CA LEU A 41 8.04 12.24 7.36
C LEU A 41 8.72 11.81 6.05
N PRO A 42 8.49 10.58 5.56
CA PRO A 42 9.00 10.17 4.24
C PRO A 42 8.49 11.11 3.13
N GLU A 43 9.26 11.29 2.06
CA GLU A 43 9.02 12.29 1.00
C GLU A 43 7.59 12.25 0.44
N LYS A 44 7.06 11.05 0.22
CA LYS A 44 5.66 10.83 -0.21
C LYS A 44 4.63 11.48 0.74
N ARG A 45 4.89 11.44 2.05
CA ARG A 45 4.01 12.00 3.09
C ARG A 45 4.19 13.50 3.23
N LYS A 46 5.39 14.03 3.00
CA LYS A 46 5.64 15.48 2.92
C LYS A 46 4.79 16.10 1.80
N ARG A 47 4.70 15.45 0.63
CA ARG A 47 3.84 15.90 -0.48
C ARG A 47 2.35 15.87 -0.12
N GLN A 48 1.87 14.77 0.48
CA GLN A 48 0.48 14.68 0.94
C GLN A 48 0.12 15.78 1.95
N TYR A 49 1.02 16.02 2.91
CA TYR A 49 0.84 17.10 3.88
C TYR A 49 0.71 18.45 3.20
N LYS A 50 1.61 18.78 2.25
CA LYS A 50 1.58 20.04 1.50
C LYS A 50 0.30 20.19 0.70
N HIS A 51 -0.13 19.16 -0.04
CA HIS A 51 -1.37 19.21 -0.82
C HIS A 51 -2.60 19.48 0.05
N ILE A 52 -2.74 18.79 1.19
CA ILE A 52 -3.88 19.00 2.08
C ILE A 52 -3.80 20.39 2.72
N LEU A 53 -2.62 20.82 3.14
CA LEU A 53 -2.42 22.16 3.70
C LEU A 53 -2.85 23.25 2.70
N GLU A 54 -2.45 23.13 1.45
CA GLU A 54 -2.78 24.08 0.39
C GLU A 54 -4.27 24.08 0.07
N SER A 55 -4.90 22.90 -0.03
CA SER A 55 -6.35 22.78 -0.24
C SER A 55 -7.14 23.43 0.91
N GLU A 56 -6.81 23.14 2.16
CA GLU A 56 -7.52 23.71 3.32
C GLU A 56 -7.34 25.24 3.42
N LYS A 57 -6.17 25.76 3.03
CA LYS A 57 -5.95 27.21 2.93
C LYS A 57 -6.82 27.84 1.84
N LYS A 58 -6.95 27.18 0.68
CA LYS A 58 -7.80 27.64 -0.43
C LYS A 58 -9.28 27.63 -0.04
N GLU A 59 -9.70 26.70 0.80
CA GLU A 59 -11.04 26.65 1.40
C GLU A 59 -11.27 27.73 2.49
N GLY A 60 -10.30 28.60 2.75
CA GLY A 60 -10.41 29.68 3.72
C GLY A 60 -10.16 29.28 5.17
N ARG A 61 -9.64 28.07 5.43
CA ARG A 61 -9.32 27.66 6.81
C ARG A 61 -8.06 28.39 7.31
N PRO A 62 -8.03 28.76 8.61
CA PRO A 62 -6.83 29.37 9.18
C PRO A 62 -5.67 28.37 9.18
N VAL A 63 -4.45 28.87 8.99
CA VAL A 63 -3.23 28.06 8.82
C VAL A 63 -3.04 27.03 9.94
N LYS A 64 -3.33 27.41 11.19
CA LYS A 64 -3.24 26.49 12.34
C LYS A 64 -4.17 25.28 12.18
N THR A 65 -5.42 25.53 11.76
CA THR A 65 -6.42 24.49 11.50
C THR A 65 -6.05 23.65 10.29
N ALA A 66 -5.62 24.26 9.19
CA ALA A 66 -5.15 23.56 8.00
C ALA A 66 -3.97 22.60 8.32
N LYS A 67 -2.98 23.07 9.09
CA LYS A 67 -1.85 22.24 9.55
C LYS A 67 -2.33 21.03 10.37
N ARG A 68 -3.28 21.25 11.29
CA ARG A 68 -3.87 20.19 12.11
C ARG A 68 -4.58 19.14 11.27
N ILE A 69 -5.41 19.57 10.31
CA ILE A 69 -6.14 18.68 9.40
C ILE A 69 -5.16 17.87 8.53
N ALA A 70 -4.15 18.54 7.95
CA ALA A 70 -3.14 17.87 7.14
C ALA A 70 -2.36 16.81 7.94
N MET A 71 -1.92 17.11 9.17
CA MET A 71 -1.26 16.12 10.04
C MET A 71 -2.18 14.97 10.41
N ALA A 72 -3.44 15.25 10.78
CA ALA A 72 -4.40 14.24 11.17
C ALA A 72 -4.67 13.25 10.03
N THR A 73 -4.84 13.76 8.80
CA THR A 73 -5.05 12.94 7.60
C THR A 73 -3.85 12.06 7.30
N VAL A 74 -2.63 12.61 7.35
CA VAL A 74 -1.41 11.81 7.16
C VAL A 74 -1.28 10.72 8.22
N ASN A 75 -1.50 11.06 9.50
CA ASN A 75 -1.48 10.08 10.59
C ASN A 75 -2.54 8.98 10.41
N LYS A 76 -3.75 9.33 9.97
CA LYS A 76 -4.82 8.36 9.64
C LYS A 76 -4.35 7.39 8.57
N THR A 77 -3.75 7.87 7.48
CA THR A 77 -3.24 6.99 6.42
C THR A 77 -2.08 6.13 6.87
N ARG A 78 -1.16 6.64 7.71
CA ARG A 78 -0.06 5.87 8.28
C ARG A 78 -0.57 4.73 9.16
N ARG A 79 -1.59 5.00 9.99
CA ARG A 79 -2.24 3.98 10.82
C ARG A 79 -2.91 2.91 9.97
N LYS A 80 -3.67 3.29 8.93
CA LYS A 80 -4.31 2.35 8.00
C LYS A 80 -3.32 1.44 7.28
N LYS A 81 -2.14 1.97 6.93
CA LYS A 81 -1.09 1.22 6.21
C LYS A 81 -0.13 0.45 7.11
N GLY A 82 -0.30 0.51 8.44
CA GLY A 82 0.64 -0.12 9.38
C GLY A 82 2.02 0.55 9.44
N GLU A 83 2.19 1.74 8.85
CA GLU A 83 3.44 2.53 8.89
C GLU A 83 3.59 3.33 10.20
N ALA A 84 2.55 3.36 11.02
CA ALA A 84 2.59 3.91 12.36
C ALA A 84 2.88 2.77 13.34
N LYS A 85 3.81 3.00 14.28
CA LYS A 85 4.09 2.07 15.37
C LYS A 85 2.78 1.77 16.10
N SER A 86 2.33 0.52 16.05
CA SER A 86 1.19 0.07 16.84
C SER A 86 1.65 0.02 18.29
N THR A 87 1.23 0.99 19.09
CA THR A 87 1.31 0.85 20.55
C THR A 87 0.23 -0.18 20.91
N LYS A 88 0.56 -1.47 20.91
CA LYS A 88 -0.25 -2.45 21.64
C LYS A 88 -0.23 -1.98 23.09
N LYS A 89 -1.27 -1.28 23.53
CA LYS A 89 -1.52 -1.14 24.97
C LYS A 89 -1.82 -2.56 25.43
N GLY A 90 -0.80 -3.23 25.99
CA GLY A 90 -1.03 -4.44 26.75
C GLY A 90 -2.10 -4.06 27.77
N SER A 91 -3.23 -4.75 27.73
CA SER A 91 -4.19 -4.72 28.81
C SER A 91 -3.44 -5.18 30.05
N ALA A 92 -2.96 -4.23 30.85
CA ALA A 92 -2.50 -4.49 32.19
C ALA A 92 -3.71 -5.08 32.92
N LYS A 93 -3.71 -6.41 33.03
CA LYS A 93 -4.68 -7.18 33.79
C LYS A 93 -4.62 -6.62 35.21
N LYS A 94 -5.72 -6.03 35.65
CA LYS A 94 -5.90 -5.57 37.03
C LYS A 94 -6.38 -6.76 37.86
#